data_AF-A0A820JQH1-F1
#
_entry.id   AF-A0A820JQH1-F1
#
_cell.length_a   1.000
_cell.length_b   1.000
_cell.length_c   1.000
_cell.angle_alpha   90.00
_cell.angle_beta   90.00
_cell.angle_gamma   90.00
#
_symmetry.space_group_name_H-M   'P 1'
#
loop_
_entity.id
_entity.type
_entity.pdbx_description
1 polymer ?
#
loop_
_entity_poly.entity_id
_entity_poly.type
_entity_poly.pdbx_seq_one_letter_code
_entity_poly.pdbx_strand_id
1 'polypeptide(L)'
;MGLSIANSIQMLNLQEQVEMVENTLSELSQTMQIHEAKLAKIQPNQIKIAEQLQVTQHAINDIIPVLDSHSQALNTLKTDIERLHINFQRSFIYLAITQIFRNQLTLNFLSPDDLQKVVYHVIEQGNLTFNAHHGSIPIVEFITKLLVRQQIDFIPSSQYENQNPQEIGRIVITSFFAVPQQEQTSFHVYKLLTMPYLYKNQTIQLSHIPRYWAINPTDNTTME
;
A
#
# COMPACT_ATOMS: atom_id res chain seq x y z
N MET A 1 -45.06 101.38 25.26
CA MET A 1 -44.31 100.70 24.19
C MET A 1 -43.72 99.34 24.61
N GLY A 2 -43.27 99.13 25.87
CA GLY A 2 -42.69 97.85 26.29
C GLY A 2 -43.60 96.60 26.25
N LEU A 3 -44.90 96.73 26.52
CA LEU A 3 -45.86 95.60 26.51
C LEU A 3 -46.13 95.03 25.10
N SER A 4 -46.05 95.87 24.06
CA SER A 4 -46.23 95.43 22.66
C SER A 4 -45.02 94.68 22.13
N ILE A 5 -43.82 94.99 22.64
CA ILE A 5 -42.56 94.34 22.24
C ILE A 5 -42.46 92.98 22.94
N ALA A 6 -42.84 92.87 24.22
CA ALA A 6 -42.87 91.61 24.95
C ALA A 6 -43.83 90.59 24.31
N ASN A 7 -45.04 91.01 23.92
CA ASN A 7 -45.99 90.13 23.21
C ASN A 7 -45.50 89.70 21.82
N SER A 8 -44.81 90.60 21.10
CA SER A 8 -44.23 90.28 19.78
C SER A 8 -43.09 89.24 19.90
N ILE A 9 -42.22 89.41 20.91
CA ILE A 9 -41.15 88.43 21.21
C ILE A 9 -41.75 87.08 21.62
N GLN A 10 -42.82 87.07 22.43
CA GLN A 10 -43.52 85.83 22.79
C GLN A 10 -44.15 85.13 21.59
N MET A 11 -44.74 85.90 20.67
CA MET A 11 -45.35 85.36 19.44
C MET A 11 -44.30 84.79 18.50
N LEU A 12 -43.16 85.46 18.32
CA LEU A 12 -42.03 84.94 17.54
C LEU A 12 -41.47 83.63 18.14
N ASN A 13 -41.32 83.58 19.46
CA ASN A 13 -40.80 82.39 20.15
C ASN A 13 -41.80 81.21 20.07
N LEU A 14 -43.10 81.48 20.14
CA LEU A 14 -44.13 80.46 19.89
C LEU A 14 -44.12 79.98 18.45
N GLN A 15 -43.90 80.88 17.49
CA GLN A 15 -43.84 80.54 16.08
C GLN A 15 -42.61 79.67 15.76
N GLU A 16 -41.46 80.01 16.35
CA GLU A 16 -40.23 79.21 16.28
C GLU A 16 -40.40 77.83 16.95
N GLN A 17 -41.10 77.76 18.09
CA GLN A 17 -41.44 76.50 18.73
C GLN A 17 -42.39 75.63 17.90
N VAL A 18 -43.40 76.24 17.26
CA VAL A 18 -44.32 75.52 16.36
C VAL A 18 -43.58 74.99 15.15
N GLU A 19 -42.71 75.80 14.53
CA GLU A 19 -41.88 75.39 13.40
C GLU A 19 -40.92 74.25 13.78
N MET A 20 -40.32 74.31 14.97
CA MET A 20 -39.50 73.22 15.51
C MET A 20 -40.30 71.93 15.73
N VAL A 21 -41.53 72.04 16.24
CA VAL A 21 -42.43 70.88 16.41
C VAL A 21 -42.86 70.31 15.05
N GLU A 22 -43.19 71.14 14.07
CA GLU A 22 -43.56 70.69 12.72
C GLU A 22 -42.38 69.98 12.03
N ASN A 23 -41.17 70.53 12.15
CA ASN A 23 -39.96 69.91 11.60
C ASN A 23 -39.66 68.57 12.27
N THR A 24 -39.74 68.49 13.61
CA THR A 24 -39.53 67.22 14.33
C THR A 24 -40.62 66.19 14.04
N LEU A 25 -41.88 66.60 13.84
CA LEU A 25 -42.95 65.69 13.42
C LEU A 25 -42.72 65.15 12.00
N SER A 26 -42.24 66.01 11.10
CA SER A 26 -41.88 65.65 9.72
C SER A 26 -40.73 64.65 9.69
N GLU A 27 -39.66 64.89 10.45
CA GLU A 27 -38.52 63.98 10.59
C GLU A 27 -38.93 62.63 11.21
N LEU A 28 -39.79 62.64 12.24
CA LEU A 28 -40.33 61.43 12.84
C LEU A 28 -41.16 60.62 11.84
N SER A 29 -42.02 61.30 11.08
CA SER A 29 -42.84 60.68 10.02
C SER A 29 -41.98 60.01 8.95
N GLN A 30 -40.94 60.69 8.46
CA GLN A 30 -39.99 60.11 7.50
C GLN A 30 -39.25 58.90 8.09
N THR A 31 -38.82 58.99 9.35
CA THR A 31 -38.14 57.89 10.05
C THR A 31 -39.04 56.68 10.22
N MET A 32 -40.32 56.90 10.53
CA MET A 32 -41.34 55.85 10.61
C MET A 32 -41.55 55.17 9.25
N GLN A 33 -41.69 55.92 8.15
CA GLN A 33 -41.83 55.35 6.80
C GLN A 33 -40.61 54.49 6.40
N ILE A 34 -39.39 54.94 6.74
CA ILE A 34 -38.17 54.16 6.50
C ILE A 34 -38.17 52.87 7.33
N HIS A 35 -38.62 52.91 8.59
CA HIS A 35 -38.70 51.73 9.44
C HIS A 35 -39.77 50.75 8.96
N GLU A 36 -40.91 51.23 8.51
CA GLU A 36 -41.98 50.41 7.95
C GLU A 36 -41.50 49.70 6.67
N ALA A 37 -40.80 50.41 5.77
CA ALA A 37 -40.20 49.81 4.58
C ALA A 37 -39.12 48.77 4.92
N LYS A 38 -38.34 48.97 5.98
CA LYS A 38 -37.37 47.97 6.47
C LYS A 38 -38.07 46.74 7.05
N LEU A 39 -39.10 46.93 7.87
CA LEU A 39 -39.92 45.84 8.44
C LEU A 39 -40.60 45.01 7.34
N ALA A 40 -41.18 45.68 6.33
CA ALA A 40 -41.78 45.02 5.18
C ALA A 40 -40.78 44.17 4.37
N LYS A 41 -39.47 44.50 4.39
CA LYS A 41 -38.41 43.71 3.76
C LYS A 41 -37.88 42.57 4.64
N ILE A 42 -38.02 42.65 5.96
CA ILE A 42 -37.55 41.60 6.88
C ILE A 42 -38.36 40.31 6.67
N GLN A 43 -39.68 40.41 6.58
CA GLN A 43 -40.56 39.26 6.43
C GLN A 43 -40.28 38.41 5.16
N PRO A 44 -40.18 38.97 3.93
CA PRO A 44 -39.83 38.19 2.75
C PRO A 44 -38.40 37.64 2.81
N ASN A 45 -37.46 38.33 3.46
CA ASN A 45 -36.12 37.80 3.68
C ASN A 45 -36.13 36.60 4.65
N GLN A 46 -36.93 36.64 5.71
CA GLN A 46 -37.10 35.51 6.63
C GLN A 46 -37.71 34.29 5.93
N ILE A 47 -38.72 34.49 5.07
CA ILE A 47 -39.32 33.42 4.26
C ILE A 47 -38.27 32.79 3.34
N LYS A 48 -37.51 33.61 2.60
CA LYS A 48 -36.42 33.11 1.74
C LYS A 48 -35.36 32.32 2.51
N ILE A 49 -34.98 32.79 3.70
CA ILE A 49 -34.04 32.07 4.56
C ILE A 49 -34.62 30.73 5.00
N ALA A 50 -35.89 30.68 5.39
CA ALA A 50 -36.55 29.44 5.78
C ALA A 50 -36.62 28.43 4.62
N GLU A 51 -36.95 28.88 3.41
CA GLU A 51 -36.97 28.05 2.21
C GLU A 51 -35.56 27.51 1.88
N GLN A 52 -34.53 28.35 1.92
CA GLN A 52 -33.14 27.94 1.70
C GLN A 52 -32.66 26.93 2.75
N LEU A 53 -33.03 27.12 4.01
CA LEU A 53 -32.72 26.18 5.08
C LEU A 53 -33.42 24.84 4.87
N GLN A 54 -34.68 24.85 4.42
CA GLN A 54 -35.43 23.64 4.13
C GLN A 54 -34.79 22.85 2.96
N VAL A 55 -34.41 23.53 1.88
CA VAL A 55 -33.69 22.91 0.75
C VAL A 55 -32.36 22.33 1.21
N THR A 56 -31.61 23.08 2.02
CA THR A 56 -30.32 22.61 2.57
C THR A 56 -30.51 21.39 3.47
N GLN A 57 -31.53 21.38 4.33
CA GLN A 57 -31.85 20.25 5.19
C GLN A 57 -32.22 19.02 4.36
N HIS A 58 -32.98 19.19 3.27
CA HIS A 58 -33.30 18.10 2.37
C HIS A 58 -32.05 17.53 1.70
N ALA A 59 -31.19 18.39 1.17
CA ALA A 59 -29.93 17.96 0.57
C ALA A 59 -29.02 17.22 1.57
N ILE A 60 -28.95 17.68 2.82
CA ILE A 60 -28.22 16.97 3.89
C ILE A 60 -28.83 15.60 4.15
N ASN A 61 -30.15 15.51 4.29
CA ASN A 61 -30.85 14.25 4.53
C ASN A 61 -30.65 13.25 3.39
N ASP A 62 -30.55 13.73 2.14
CA ASP A 62 -30.33 12.89 0.96
C ASP A 62 -28.86 12.40 0.86
N ILE A 63 -27.90 13.17 1.38
CA ILE A 63 -26.47 12.82 1.35
C ILE A 63 -26.11 11.77 2.41
N ILE A 64 -26.75 11.80 3.58
CA ILE A 64 -26.49 10.84 4.67
C ILE A 64 -26.54 9.37 4.21
N PRO A 65 -27.62 8.88 3.56
CA PRO A 65 -27.68 7.48 3.13
C PRO A 65 -26.65 7.14 2.04
N VAL A 66 -26.26 8.12 1.21
CA VAL A 66 -25.20 7.94 0.21
C VAL A 66 -23.83 7.73 0.89
N LEU A 67 -23.53 8.50 1.94
CA LEU A 67 -22.31 8.32 2.73
C LEU A 67 -22.29 6.98 3.46
N ASP A 68 -23.42 6.57 4.05
CA ASP A 68 -23.54 5.28 4.71
C ASP A 68 -23.33 4.11 3.74
N SER A 69 -23.94 4.19 2.54
CA SER A 69 -23.75 3.21 1.47
C SER A 69 -22.28 3.12 1.05
N HIS A 70 -21.60 4.26 0.83
CA HIS A 70 -20.18 4.26 0.50
C HIS A 70 -19.31 3.68 1.62
N SER A 71 -19.62 3.99 2.88
CA SER A 71 -18.91 3.43 4.04
C SER A 71 -19.03 1.91 4.09
N GLN A 72 -20.23 1.36 3.85
CA GLN A 72 -20.45 -0.09 3.77
C GLN A 72 -19.70 -0.73 2.60
N ALA A 73 -19.70 -0.09 1.43
CA ALA A 73 -18.97 -0.57 0.26
C ALA A 73 -17.45 -0.61 0.52
N LEU A 74 -16.89 0.43 1.15
CA LEU A 74 -15.47 0.48 1.52
C LEU A 74 -15.10 -0.59 2.53
N ASN A 75 -15.95 -0.84 3.53
CA ASN A 75 -15.73 -1.91 4.50
C ASN A 75 -15.75 -3.29 3.84
N THR A 76 -16.68 -3.51 2.92
CA THR A 76 -16.74 -4.76 2.14
C THR A 76 -15.48 -4.96 1.30
N LEU A 77 -15.06 -3.92 0.57
CA LEU A 77 -13.84 -3.94 -0.23
C LEU A 77 -12.60 -4.24 0.60
N LYS A 78 -12.49 -3.63 1.80
CA LYS A 78 -11.41 -3.91 2.74
C LYS A 78 -11.36 -5.40 3.10
N THR A 79 -12.49 -5.98 3.50
CA THR A 79 -12.57 -7.40 3.85
C THR A 79 -12.22 -8.30 2.66
N ASP A 80 -12.65 -7.97 1.45
CA ASP A 80 -12.34 -8.76 0.26
C ASP A 80 -10.86 -8.67 -0.12
N ILE A 81 -10.22 -7.51 0.05
CA ILE A 81 -8.76 -7.35 -0.12
C ILE A 81 -8.00 -8.20 0.90
N GLU A 82 -8.41 -8.17 2.17
CA GLU A 82 -7.79 -8.98 3.24
C GLU A 82 -7.91 -10.48 2.94
N ARG A 83 -9.09 -10.95 2.50
CA ARG A 83 -9.29 -12.35 2.08
C ARG A 83 -8.44 -12.71 0.87
N LEU A 84 -8.40 -11.85 -0.15
CA LEU A 84 -7.59 -12.06 -1.34
C LEU A 84 -6.12 -12.17 -0.97
N HIS A 85 -5.63 -11.30 -0.09
CA HIS A 85 -4.25 -11.34 0.40
C HIS A 85 -3.93 -12.67 1.08
N ILE A 86 -4.79 -13.14 1.99
CA ILE A 86 -4.63 -14.44 2.66
C ILE A 86 -4.64 -15.60 1.65
N ASN A 87 -5.59 -15.59 0.72
CA ASN A 87 -5.69 -16.65 -0.30
C ASN A 87 -4.47 -16.68 -1.22
N PHE A 88 -3.98 -15.51 -1.61
CA PHE A 88 -2.78 -15.36 -2.41
C PHE A 88 -1.58 -15.93 -1.66
N GLN A 89 -1.31 -15.47 -0.44
CA GLN A 89 -0.20 -15.97 0.41
C GLN A 89 -0.23 -17.49 0.58
N ARG A 90 -1.39 -18.06 0.91
CA ARG A 90 -1.57 -19.52 1.03
C ARG A 90 -1.23 -20.25 -0.27
N SER A 91 -1.61 -19.68 -1.41
CA SER A 91 -1.35 -20.28 -2.72
C SER A 91 0.14 -20.30 -3.07
N PHE A 92 0.91 -19.25 -2.76
CA PHE A 92 2.37 -19.24 -2.97
C PHE A 92 3.07 -20.27 -2.11
N ILE A 93 2.72 -20.35 -0.83
CA ILE A 93 3.30 -21.34 0.09
C ILE A 93 2.98 -22.76 -0.39
N TYR A 94 1.72 -23.04 -0.75
CA TYR A 94 1.32 -24.35 -1.25
C TYR A 94 2.07 -24.74 -2.55
N LEU A 95 2.18 -23.81 -3.49
CA LEU A 95 2.91 -24.03 -4.75
C LEU A 95 4.39 -24.28 -4.48
N ALA A 96 5.03 -23.47 -3.64
CA ALA A 96 6.44 -23.62 -3.31
C ALA A 96 6.72 -24.94 -2.58
N ILE A 97 5.87 -25.33 -1.62
CA ILE A 97 5.96 -26.63 -0.95
C ILE A 97 5.89 -27.76 -1.98
N THR A 98 4.92 -27.69 -2.90
CA THR A 98 4.76 -28.68 -3.96
C THR A 98 5.98 -28.74 -4.88
N GLN A 99 6.55 -27.59 -5.24
CA GLN A 99 7.78 -27.49 -6.05
C GLN A 99 8.97 -28.14 -5.33
N ILE A 100 9.19 -27.78 -4.06
CA ILE A 100 10.30 -28.32 -3.26
C ILE A 100 10.17 -29.85 -3.10
N PHE A 101 8.96 -30.37 -2.83
CA PHE A 101 8.72 -31.83 -2.80
C PHE A 101 8.99 -32.52 -4.13
N ARG A 102 8.88 -31.81 -5.26
CA ARG A 102 9.25 -32.30 -6.60
C ARG A 102 10.73 -32.07 -6.94
N ASN A 103 11.56 -31.74 -5.95
CA ASN A 103 12.96 -31.35 -6.12
C ASN A 103 13.16 -30.16 -7.08
N GLN A 104 12.16 -29.28 -7.18
CA GLN A 104 12.25 -28.02 -7.91
C GLN A 104 12.59 -26.90 -6.93
N LEU A 105 13.82 -26.41 -7.03
CA LEU A 105 14.33 -25.35 -6.17
C LEU A 105 13.64 -24.01 -6.51
N THR A 106 13.14 -23.31 -5.49
CA THR A 106 12.29 -22.13 -5.65
C THR A 106 12.38 -21.19 -4.46
N LEU A 107 12.32 -19.88 -4.71
CA LEU A 107 12.18 -18.87 -3.65
C LEU A 107 10.82 -18.17 -3.69
N ASN A 108 9.86 -18.71 -4.45
CA ASN A 108 8.56 -18.08 -4.71
C ASN A 108 7.64 -18.03 -3.49
N PHE A 109 8.00 -18.67 -2.37
CA PHE A 109 7.30 -18.54 -1.10
C PHE A 109 7.67 -17.26 -0.34
N LEU A 110 8.75 -16.58 -0.73
CA LEU A 110 9.20 -15.34 -0.11
C LEU A 110 8.40 -14.16 -0.67
N SER A 111 8.05 -13.23 0.22
CA SER A 111 7.56 -11.92 -0.22
C SER A 111 8.67 -11.17 -0.97
N PRO A 112 8.35 -10.19 -1.83
CA PRO A 112 9.37 -9.38 -2.50
C PRO A 112 10.38 -8.75 -1.53
N ASP A 113 9.91 -8.29 -0.36
CA ASP A 113 10.76 -7.68 0.66
C ASP A 113 11.68 -8.71 1.34
N ASP A 114 11.16 -9.91 1.63
CA ASP A 114 11.96 -10.97 2.25
C ASP A 114 12.96 -11.60 1.26
N LEU A 115 12.60 -11.67 -0.01
CA LEU A 115 13.50 -12.10 -1.06
C LEU A 115 14.72 -11.19 -1.15
N GLN A 116 14.53 -9.87 -1.06
CA GLN A 116 15.64 -8.93 -1.02
C GLN A 116 16.55 -9.16 0.19
N LYS A 117 15.98 -9.40 1.39
CA LYS A 117 16.77 -9.71 2.58
C LYS A 117 17.60 -10.97 2.41
N VAL A 118 17.00 -12.04 1.86
CA VAL A 118 17.72 -13.29 1.57
C VAL A 118 18.85 -13.04 0.58
N VAL A 119 18.59 -12.28 -0.49
CA VAL A 119 19.62 -11.90 -1.46
C VAL A 119 20.76 -11.18 -0.75
N TYR A 120 20.52 -10.11 -0.01
CA TYR A 120 21.57 -9.37 0.69
C TYR A 120 22.34 -10.24 1.68
N HIS A 121 21.64 -11.10 2.41
CA HIS A 121 22.28 -12.00 3.37
C HIS A 121 23.21 -13.01 2.68
N VAL A 122 22.80 -13.59 1.55
CA VAL A 122 23.66 -14.51 0.77
C VAL A 122 24.87 -13.77 0.21
N ILE A 123 24.69 -12.52 -0.24
CA ILE A 123 25.79 -11.68 -0.76
C ILE A 123 26.81 -11.38 0.34
N GLU A 124 26.32 -10.94 1.51
CA GLU A 124 27.15 -10.57 2.65
C GLU A 124 27.91 -11.78 3.21
N GLN A 125 27.19 -12.86 3.53
CA GLN A 125 27.79 -14.09 4.07
C GLN A 125 28.71 -14.76 3.05
N GLY A 126 28.39 -14.64 1.77
CA GLY A 126 29.17 -15.21 0.69
C GLY A 126 30.31 -14.34 0.17
N ASN A 127 30.47 -13.11 0.68
CA ASN A 127 31.40 -12.10 0.19
C ASN A 127 31.37 -11.96 -1.35
N LEU A 128 30.16 -11.94 -1.92
CA LEU A 128 29.94 -11.90 -3.36
C LEU A 128 30.02 -10.46 -3.89
N THR A 129 30.77 -10.26 -4.97
CA THR A 129 30.83 -8.97 -5.67
C THR A 129 30.18 -9.08 -7.04
N PHE A 130 29.30 -8.13 -7.36
CA PHE A 130 28.57 -8.12 -8.63
C PHE A 130 28.97 -6.90 -9.44
N ASN A 131 29.56 -7.12 -10.61
CA ASN A 131 29.84 -6.07 -11.57
C ASN A 131 28.63 -5.88 -12.49
N ALA A 132 27.61 -5.15 -12.02
CA ALA A 132 26.40 -4.93 -12.79
C ALA A 132 26.69 -4.05 -14.03
N HIS A 133 26.67 -4.65 -15.22
CA HIS A 133 26.68 -3.94 -16.50
C HIS A 133 25.27 -3.92 -17.10
N HIS A 134 24.96 -2.95 -17.96
CA HIS A 134 23.70 -2.91 -18.70
C HIS A 134 23.49 -4.23 -19.48
N GLY A 135 22.42 -4.96 -19.17
CA GLY A 135 22.12 -6.28 -19.74
C GLY A 135 22.50 -7.50 -18.87
N SER A 136 23.02 -7.28 -17.65
CA SER A 136 23.28 -8.37 -16.70
C SER A 136 21.99 -8.95 -16.10
N ILE A 137 22.04 -10.27 -15.82
CA ILE A 137 20.98 -11.01 -15.13
C ILE A 137 20.68 -10.32 -13.79
N PRO A 138 19.41 -10.10 -13.40
CA PRO A 138 19.06 -9.51 -12.12
C PRO A 138 19.71 -10.28 -10.97
N ILE A 139 20.27 -9.59 -9.98
CA ILE A 139 20.97 -10.20 -8.82
C ILE A 139 20.15 -11.32 -8.18
N VAL A 140 18.83 -11.14 -8.10
CA VAL A 140 17.88 -12.14 -7.60
C VAL A 140 17.97 -13.46 -8.36
N GLU A 141 18.07 -13.42 -9.68
CA GLU A 141 18.18 -14.63 -10.51
C GLU A 141 19.55 -15.30 -10.33
N PHE A 142 20.63 -14.52 -10.14
CA PHE A 142 21.93 -15.09 -9.76
C PHE A 142 21.86 -15.84 -8.42
N ILE A 143 21.31 -15.21 -7.39
CA ILE A 143 21.16 -15.87 -6.07
C ILE A 143 20.27 -17.11 -6.16
N THR A 144 19.21 -17.06 -6.95
CA THR A 144 18.35 -18.23 -7.18
C THR A 144 19.11 -19.38 -7.85
N LYS A 145 20.07 -19.09 -8.73
CA LYS A 145 20.94 -20.12 -9.35
C LYS A 145 21.98 -20.69 -8.39
N LEU A 146 22.30 -20.00 -7.30
CA LEU A 146 23.18 -20.54 -6.25
C LEU A 146 22.44 -21.53 -5.34
N LEU A 147 21.11 -21.60 -5.39
CA LEU A 147 20.32 -22.54 -4.62
C LEU A 147 20.61 -23.97 -5.10
N VAL A 148 21.12 -24.81 -4.20
CA VAL A 148 21.49 -26.21 -4.51
C VAL A 148 20.60 -27.24 -3.84
N ARG A 149 19.95 -26.86 -2.74
CA ARG A 149 19.05 -27.74 -2.00
C ARG A 149 18.04 -26.94 -1.21
N GLN A 150 16.85 -27.50 -1.04
CA GLN A 150 15.85 -27.03 -0.10
C GLN A 150 15.29 -28.20 0.70
N GLN A 151 14.95 -27.92 1.95
CA GLN A 151 14.33 -28.88 2.86
C GLN A 151 13.16 -28.20 3.57
N ILE A 152 12.10 -28.97 3.81
CA ILE A 152 10.92 -28.52 4.54
C ILE A 152 10.81 -29.38 5.79
N ASP A 153 10.78 -28.73 6.94
CA ASP A 153 10.58 -29.35 8.23
C ASP A 153 9.36 -28.74 8.91
N PHE A 154 8.65 -29.54 9.71
CA PHE A 154 7.56 -29.06 10.55
C PHE A 154 7.96 -29.20 12.01
N ILE A 155 7.94 -28.08 12.73
CA ILE A 155 8.24 -28.01 14.16
C ILE A 155 6.90 -27.87 14.91
N PRO A 156 6.42 -28.90 15.61
CA PRO A 156 5.19 -28.82 16.41
C PRO A 156 5.27 -27.75 17.49
N SER A 157 4.14 -27.12 17.82
CA SER A 157 4.09 -26.08 18.86
C SER A 157 4.45 -26.56 20.27
N SER A 158 4.49 -27.87 20.49
CA SER A 158 4.99 -28.46 21.74
C SER A 158 6.51 -28.31 21.92
N GLN A 159 7.25 -27.91 20.87
CA GLN A 159 8.72 -27.84 20.88
C GLN A 159 9.28 -26.42 21.10
N TYR A 160 8.42 -25.41 21.29
CA TYR A 160 8.84 -24.02 21.53
C TYR A 160 7.83 -23.27 22.40
N GLU A 161 8.27 -22.17 23.01
CA GLU A 161 7.37 -21.28 23.74
C GLU A 161 6.40 -20.60 22.77
N ASN A 162 5.11 -20.93 22.91
CA ASN A 162 4.06 -20.43 22.04
C ASN A 162 3.06 -19.58 22.84
N GLN A 163 2.86 -18.34 22.40
CA GLN A 163 1.90 -17.40 22.99
C GLN A 163 0.49 -17.56 22.43
N ASN A 164 0.34 -18.26 21.29
CA ASN A 164 -0.94 -18.45 20.61
C ASN A 164 -1.42 -19.91 20.74
N PRO A 165 -2.46 -20.19 21.55
CA PRO A 165 -2.95 -21.55 21.76
C PRO A 165 -3.57 -22.19 20.50
N GLN A 166 -3.83 -21.44 19.43
CA GLN A 166 -4.37 -21.95 18.17
C GLN A 166 -3.27 -22.39 17.18
N GLU A 167 -2.01 -22.05 17.43
CA GLU A 167 -0.89 -22.44 16.56
C GLU A 167 -0.49 -23.89 16.81
N ILE A 168 -0.55 -24.72 15.76
CA ILE A 168 -0.21 -26.15 15.82
C ILE A 168 1.28 -26.45 15.58
N GLY A 169 2.01 -25.49 15.03
CA GLY A 169 3.42 -25.63 14.68
C GLY A 169 3.88 -24.65 13.61
N ARG A 170 5.16 -24.71 13.29
CA ARG A 170 5.82 -23.88 12.28
C ARG A 170 6.38 -24.74 11.15
N ILE A 171 6.15 -24.30 9.92
CA ILE A 171 6.84 -24.84 8.75
C ILE A 171 8.14 -24.07 8.60
N VAL A 172 9.26 -24.78 8.54
CA VAL A 172 10.59 -24.22 8.30
C VAL A 172 11.07 -24.69 6.95
N ILE A 173 11.41 -23.74 6.08
CA ILE A 173 12.02 -24.03 4.78
C ILE A 173 13.49 -23.63 4.86
N THR A 174 14.37 -24.62 4.87
CA THR A 174 15.83 -24.40 4.88
C THR A 174 16.33 -24.42 3.44
N SER A 175 16.98 -23.33 3.03
CA SER A 175 17.57 -23.17 1.70
C SER A 175 19.09 -23.18 1.78
N PHE A 176 19.73 -24.02 0.97
CA PHE A 176 21.19 -24.17 0.91
C PHE A 176 21.71 -23.52 -0.37
N PHE A 177 22.66 -22.60 -0.23
CA PHE A 177 23.26 -21.88 -1.33
C PHE A 177 24.73 -22.30 -1.50
N ALA A 178 25.13 -22.62 -2.73
CA ALA A 178 26.53 -22.86 -3.07
C ALA A 178 27.18 -21.51 -3.41
N VAL A 179 27.92 -20.96 -2.46
CA VAL A 179 28.70 -19.75 -2.66
C VAL A 179 30.12 -20.14 -3.11
N PRO A 180 30.61 -19.60 -4.23
CA PRO A 180 32.01 -19.83 -4.65
C PRO A 180 32.99 -19.27 -3.61
N GLN A 181 33.93 -20.10 -3.16
CA GLN A 181 35.06 -19.64 -2.35
C GLN A 181 36.13 -18.97 -3.22
N GLN A 182 36.90 -18.06 -2.63
CA GLN A 182 37.92 -17.25 -3.32
C GLN A 182 39.03 -18.08 -3.97
N GLU A 183 39.28 -19.30 -3.48
CA GLU A 183 40.16 -20.28 -4.11
C GLU A 183 39.38 -21.16 -5.08
N GLN A 184 38.94 -20.58 -6.20
CA GLN A 184 38.36 -21.37 -7.28
C GLN A 184 39.46 -22.21 -7.93
N THR A 185 39.51 -23.50 -7.59
CA THR A 185 40.27 -24.46 -8.38
C THR A 185 39.63 -24.56 -9.75
N SER A 186 40.35 -24.14 -10.77
CA SER A 186 39.89 -24.26 -12.15
C SER A 186 39.72 -25.73 -12.50
N PHE A 187 38.64 -26.09 -13.19
CA PHE A 187 38.48 -27.43 -13.76
C PHE A 187 38.32 -27.32 -15.28
N HIS A 188 39.02 -28.19 -16.00
CA HIS A 188 38.73 -28.44 -17.40
C HIS A 188 37.65 -29.50 -17.49
N VAL A 189 36.49 -29.12 -18.01
CA VAL A 189 35.35 -30.01 -18.19
C VAL A 189 35.38 -30.61 -19.59
N TYR A 190 35.54 -31.93 -19.66
CA TYR A 190 35.53 -32.70 -20.88
C TYR A 190 34.19 -33.40 -21.05
N LYS A 191 33.62 -33.31 -22.25
CA LYS A 191 32.46 -34.12 -22.61
C LYS A 191 32.93 -35.51 -23.01
N LEU A 192 32.48 -36.53 -22.30
CA LEU A 192 32.84 -37.91 -22.62
C LEU A 192 32.00 -38.42 -23.78
N LEU A 193 32.68 -38.93 -24.81
CA LEU A 193 32.04 -39.58 -25.95
C LEU A 193 32.14 -41.09 -25.76
N THR A 194 30.99 -41.73 -25.67
CA THR A 194 30.94 -43.20 -25.63
C THR A 194 30.91 -43.71 -27.07
N MET A 195 31.92 -44.48 -27.46
CA MET A 195 31.95 -45.17 -28.74
C MET A 195 31.89 -46.67 -28.48
N PRO A 196 30.96 -47.40 -29.11
CA PRO A 196 30.94 -48.86 -29.00
C PRO A 196 32.21 -49.43 -29.63
N TYR A 197 32.79 -50.45 -28.99
CA TYR A 197 33.99 -51.12 -29.50
C TYR A 197 33.80 -52.63 -29.52
N LEU A 198 34.54 -53.30 -30.41
CA LEU A 198 34.46 -54.74 -30.58
C LEU A 198 35.38 -55.43 -29.58
N TYR A 199 34.83 -56.32 -28.75
CA TYR A 199 35.60 -57.16 -27.85
C TYR A 199 35.05 -58.59 -27.91
N LYS A 200 35.93 -59.56 -28.20
CA LYS A 200 35.56 -60.99 -28.35
C LYS A 200 34.35 -61.21 -29.29
N ASN A 201 34.37 -60.60 -30.47
CA ASN A 201 33.29 -60.66 -31.48
C ASN A 201 31.91 -60.16 -31.01
N GLN A 202 31.86 -59.38 -29.93
CA GLN A 202 30.65 -58.70 -29.48
C GLN A 202 30.89 -57.20 -29.44
N THR A 203 29.91 -56.43 -29.90
CA THR A 203 29.92 -54.97 -29.76
C THR A 203 29.53 -54.64 -28.34
N ILE A 204 30.48 -54.10 -27.57
CA ILE A 204 30.25 -53.68 -26.20
C ILE A 204 30.07 -52.17 -26.20
N GLN A 205 28.97 -51.71 -25.60
CA GLN A 205 28.75 -50.31 -25.27
C GLN A 205 28.80 -50.18 -23.75
N LEU A 206 29.68 -49.32 -23.26
CA LEU A 206 29.74 -49.00 -21.85
C LEU A 206 28.47 -48.25 -21.46
N SER A 207 27.72 -48.81 -20.52
CA SER A 207 26.56 -48.16 -19.91
C SER A 207 26.99 -47.44 -18.64
N HIS A 208 26.34 -46.32 -18.31
CA HIS A 208 26.56 -45.54 -17.08
C HIS A 208 27.88 -44.75 -17.01
N ILE A 209 28.43 -44.29 -18.14
CA ILE A 209 29.54 -43.33 -18.13
C ILE A 209 28.99 -41.92 -17.81
N PRO A 210 29.64 -41.15 -16.92
CA PRO A 210 29.33 -39.74 -16.70
C PRO A 210 29.32 -38.95 -18.01
N ARG A 211 28.39 -38.00 -18.15
CA ARG A 211 28.33 -37.18 -19.39
C ARG A 211 29.49 -36.20 -19.51
N TYR A 212 30.03 -35.80 -18.37
CA TYR A 212 31.09 -34.83 -18.24
C TYR A 212 32.13 -35.37 -17.26
N TRP A 213 33.36 -34.94 -17.43
CA TRP A 213 34.47 -35.27 -16.54
C TRP A 213 35.26 -34.00 -16.32
N ALA A 214 35.38 -33.56 -15.08
CA ALA A 214 36.11 -32.37 -14.72
C ALA A 214 37.49 -32.76 -14.18
N ILE A 215 38.56 -32.15 -14.68
CA ILE A 215 39.94 -32.36 -14.20
C ILE A 215 40.53 -31.03 -13.74
N ASN A 216 41.04 -30.99 -12.51
CA ASN A 216 41.78 -29.86 -12.00
C ASN A 216 43.21 -29.89 -12.59
N PRO A 217 43.65 -28.85 -13.33
CA PRO A 217 44.96 -28.84 -13.99
C PRO A 217 46.12 -28.69 -13.01
N THR A 218 45.86 -28.30 -11.76
CA THR A 218 46.89 -28.03 -10.75
C THR A 218 47.26 -29.27 -9.95
N ASP A 219 46.26 -30.12 -9.62
CA ASP A 219 46.45 -31.29 -8.76
C ASP A 219 45.93 -32.62 -9.34
N ASN A 220 45.39 -32.61 -10.57
CA ASN A 220 44.77 -33.74 -11.26
C ASN A 220 43.60 -34.39 -10.50
N THR A 221 42.98 -33.70 -9.55
CA THR A 221 41.73 -34.17 -8.94
C THR A 221 40.60 -34.20 -9.98
N THR A 222 39.69 -35.16 -9.82
CA THR A 222 38.61 -35.40 -10.78
C THR A 222 37.24 -35.29 -10.14
N MET A 223 36.25 -34.81 -10.90
CA MET A 223 34.83 -34.82 -10.53
C MET A 223 34.00 -35.34 -11.70
N GLU A 224 32.99 -36.15 -11.39
CA GLU A 224 32.03 -36.76 -12.33
C GLU A 224 30.71 -35.97 -12.42
#